data_AF-A0A0F8Y8U5-F1
#
_entry.id   AF-A0A0F8Y8U5-F1
#
_cell.length_a   1.000
_cell.length_b   1.000
_cell.length_c   1.000
_cell.angle_alpha   90.00
_cell.angle_beta   90.00
_cell.angle_gamma   90.00
#
_symmetry.space_group_name_H-M   'P 1'
#
loop_
_entity.id
_entity.type
_entity.pdbx_description
1 polymer ?
#
loop_
_entity_poly.entity_id
_entity_poly.type
_entity_poly.pdbx_seq_one_letter_code
_entity_poly.pdbx_strand_id
1 'polypeptide(L)'
;LKHPGTPLLYDTSKSVAEGGLPFRARWGVERDGSNLLAEDSYTVGSEIKDGYPEGTLGMIEALGWTDDLTAREKLVILSIGVGRFDLKLLDLPESEARAALQGLERETMNIAGQAVQIDGQTKDGVSLSSKFPGYPQQALVAIEAYLADDVGDTSSEGGNDLAGDIRKVNWKTDLSGGIQRVMISHGLAPYGNGKARMVVWNFPDPVPLHREPLYTPRRDLLPQYATYSDRRKWRLPVLYESIQKVDYATEFPTILTSGRLVEFEGGGDETRSNRWLAEFQQHMFVEVNPVDASNIGVADKDDCWVVTPEGRIRVAVMVTNRIPAGTVFLPFHFAGFWMGEDISNRYPNGAIPYVVGEATNTAQTYGYDIVTQMQETKATLCRLERA
;
A
#
# COMPACT_ATOMS: atom_id res chain seq x y z
N LEU A 1 14.04 -14.52 -3.62
CA LEU A 1 12.73 -14.53 -4.30
C LEU A 1 12.45 -13.11 -4.79
N LYS A 2 12.00 -12.88 -6.04
CA LYS A 2 11.67 -11.54 -6.54
C LYS A 2 10.14 -11.36 -6.51
N HIS A 3 9.62 -10.71 -5.47
CA HIS A 3 8.19 -10.42 -5.34
C HIS A 3 7.84 -9.12 -6.11
N PRO A 4 6.79 -9.09 -6.96
CA PRO A 4 6.47 -7.93 -7.80
C PRO A 4 5.77 -6.77 -7.07
N GLY A 5 5.46 -6.96 -5.78
CA GLY A 5 4.54 -6.10 -5.04
C GLY A 5 3.09 -6.60 -5.16
N THR A 6 2.18 -6.04 -4.38
CA THR A 6 0.75 -6.41 -4.40
C THR A 6 -0.03 -5.27 -5.05
N PRO A 7 -0.20 -5.25 -6.39
CA PRO A 7 -0.86 -4.14 -7.09
C PRO A 7 -2.37 -4.09 -6.80
N LEU A 8 -2.96 -5.25 -6.49
CA LEU A 8 -4.35 -5.38 -6.07
C LEU A 8 -4.37 -5.95 -4.65
N LEU A 9 -4.69 -5.09 -3.68
CA LEU A 9 -4.89 -5.55 -2.31
C LEU A 9 -6.00 -6.61 -2.30
N TYR A 10 -5.75 -7.72 -1.61
CA TYR A 10 -6.71 -8.81 -1.40
C TYR A 10 -7.00 -9.71 -2.62
N ASP A 11 -6.15 -9.69 -3.65
CA ASP A 11 -6.24 -10.66 -4.75
C ASP A 11 -5.80 -12.05 -4.29
N THR A 12 -6.77 -12.91 -3.98
CA THR A 12 -6.53 -14.31 -3.59
C THR A 12 -6.39 -15.25 -4.79
N SER A 13 -6.63 -14.77 -6.02
CA SER A 13 -6.55 -15.59 -7.24
C SER A 13 -5.11 -15.85 -7.71
N LYS A 14 -4.14 -15.16 -7.12
CA LYS A 14 -2.70 -15.31 -7.39
C LYS A 14 -1.96 -15.76 -6.14
N SER A 15 -0.83 -16.44 -6.32
CA SER A 15 0.06 -16.77 -5.21
C SER A 15 0.67 -15.50 -4.59
N VAL A 16 1.07 -15.57 -3.31
CA VAL A 16 1.79 -14.45 -2.67
C VAL A 16 3.06 -14.11 -3.44
N ALA A 17 3.81 -15.11 -3.93
CA ALA A 17 5.02 -14.88 -4.71
C ALA A 17 4.80 -14.03 -5.99
N GLU A 18 3.59 -14.07 -6.55
CA GLU A 18 3.18 -13.35 -7.77
C GLU A 18 2.40 -12.06 -7.47
N GLY A 19 2.37 -11.63 -6.20
CA GLY A 19 1.70 -10.40 -5.77
C GLY A 19 0.26 -10.58 -5.33
N GLY A 20 -0.21 -11.82 -5.14
CA GLY A 20 -1.46 -12.10 -4.44
C GLY A 20 -1.37 -11.80 -2.94
N LEU A 21 -2.50 -11.63 -2.26
CA LEU A 21 -2.50 -11.27 -0.84
C LEU A 21 -3.77 -11.73 -0.12
N PRO A 22 -3.71 -12.66 0.85
CA PRO A 22 -4.86 -12.98 1.69
C PRO A 22 -4.97 -12.02 2.90
N PHE A 23 -6.14 -11.99 3.53
CA PHE A 23 -6.30 -11.49 4.90
C PHE A 23 -5.78 -12.48 5.94
N ARG A 24 -5.44 -11.94 7.11
CA ARG A 24 -4.97 -12.71 8.25
C ARG A 24 -5.26 -11.99 9.57
N ALA A 25 -5.39 -12.70 10.70
CA ALA A 25 -5.36 -12.07 12.02
C ALA A 25 -4.07 -11.24 12.25
N ARG A 26 -4.24 -10.02 12.77
CA ARG A 26 -3.13 -9.15 13.23
C ARG A 26 -3.08 -8.99 14.75
N TRP A 27 -4.21 -9.15 15.45
CA TRP A 27 -4.35 -8.84 16.87
C TRP A 27 -4.75 -10.07 17.67
N GLY A 28 -3.89 -11.09 17.65
CA GLY A 28 -4.21 -12.40 18.23
C GLY A 28 -5.24 -13.18 17.42
N VAL A 29 -5.52 -14.40 17.86
CA VAL A 29 -6.40 -15.35 17.15
C VAL A 29 -7.86 -15.30 17.62
N GLU A 30 -8.12 -14.71 18.79
CA GLU A 30 -9.44 -14.68 19.45
C GLU A 30 -9.61 -13.39 20.28
N ARG A 31 -10.85 -12.90 20.41
CA ARG A 31 -11.25 -11.91 21.41
C ARG A 31 -12.64 -12.23 21.96
N ASP A 32 -12.77 -12.30 23.28
CA ASP A 32 -14.04 -12.55 23.97
C ASP A 32 -14.77 -13.81 23.45
N GLY A 33 -14.06 -14.91 23.19
CA GLY A 33 -14.65 -16.14 22.63
C GLY A 33 -14.86 -16.11 21.11
N SER A 34 -14.61 -14.97 20.45
CA SER A 34 -14.86 -14.78 19.02
C SER A 34 -13.57 -14.95 18.21
N ASN A 35 -13.63 -15.81 17.19
CA ASN A 35 -12.55 -16.01 16.23
C ASN A 35 -12.18 -14.70 15.51
N LEU A 36 -10.89 -14.34 15.52
CA LEU A 36 -10.33 -13.19 14.80
C LEU A 36 -9.52 -13.59 13.54
N LEU A 37 -9.34 -14.89 13.30
CA LEU A 37 -8.70 -15.40 12.10
C LEU A 37 -9.55 -15.07 10.86
N ALA A 38 -8.86 -14.86 9.75
CA ALA A 38 -9.51 -14.57 8.49
C ALA A 38 -10.01 -15.87 7.87
N GLU A 39 -11.24 -16.25 8.22
CA GLU A 39 -11.91 -17.42 7.65
C GLU A 39 -12.01 -17.32 6.11
N ASP A 40 -11.78 -18.46 5.44
CA ASP A 40 -11.81 -18.62 3.98
C ASP A 40 -10.86 -17.69 3.21
N SER A 41 -9.74 -17.28 3.84
CA SER A 41 -8.80 -16.32 3.27
C SER A 41 -7.41 -16.91 3.08
N TYR A 42 -7.15 -17.39 1.86
CA TYR A 42 -5.85 -17.91 1.43
C TYR A 42 -5.64 -17.64 -0.07
N THR A 43 -4.39 -17.64 -0.51
CA THR A 43 -4.05 -17.46 -1.93
C THR A 43 -3.87 -18.79 -2.66
N VAL A 44 -3.86 -18.75 -3.99
CA VAL A 44 -3.48 -19.91 -4.81
C VAL A 44 -2.08 -20.41 -4.41
N GLY A 45 -1.98 -21.72 -4.15
CA GLY A 45 -0.72 -22.36 -3.75
C GLY A 45 -0.40 -22.27 -2.26
N SER A 46 -1.25 -21.64 -1.44
CA SER A 46 -1.09 -21.64 0.02
C SER A 46 -1.26 -23.04 0.59
N GLU A 47 -0.27 -23.49 1.38
CA GLU A 47 -0.36 -24.76 2.11
C GLU A 47 -1.43 -24.70 3.22
N ILE A 48 -1.52 -23.57 3.91
CA ILE A 48 -2.62 -23.32 4.86
C ILE A 48 -3.82 -22.73 4.10
N LYS A 49 -4.95 -23.46 4.12
CA LYS A 49 -6.19 -23.10 3.42
C LYS A 49 -7.28 -22.53 4.32
N ASP A 50 -6.88 -21.70 5.29
CA ASP A 50 -7.77 -20.94 6.17
C ASP A 50 -6.96 -19.82 6.86
N GLY A 51 -7.58 -19.08 7.77
CA GLY A 51 -6.89 -18.08 8.58
C GLY A 51 -5.79 -18.68 9.46
N TYR A 52 -4.60 -18.10 9.41
CA TYR A 52 -3.46 -18.44 10.27
C TYR A 52 -2.96 -17.19 11.03
N PRO A 53 -2.14 -17.32 12.08
CA PRO A 53 -1.53 -16.18 12.76
C PRO A 53 -0.28 -15.67 12.03
N GLU A 54 0.46 -14.73 12.62
CA GLU A 54 1.68 -14.23 12.00
C GLU A 54 2.88 -15.18 12.02
N GLY A 55 3.76 -15.01 11.03
CA GLY A 55 4.97 -15.78 10.91
C GLY A 55 5.93 -15.53 12.05
N THR A 56 6.16 -16.56 12.84
CA THR A 56 7.20 -16.64 13.87
C THR A 56 8.16 -17.78 13.56
N LEU A 57 9.33 -17.79 14.19
CA LEU A 57 10.19 -18.97 14.15
C LEU A 57 9.43 -20.17 14.69
N GLY A 58 8.76 -20.08 15.85
CA GLY A 58 8.00 -21.20 16.41
C GLY A 58 6.95 -21.79 15.47
N MET A 59 6.29 -20.97 14.65
CA MET A 59 5.38 -21.44 13.59
C MET A 59 6.11 -22.23 12.51
N ILE A 60 7.28 -21.76 12.05
CA ILE A 60 8.12 -22.48 11.07
C ILE A 60 8.56 -23.84 11.62
N GLU A 61 8.95 -23.90 12.90
CA GLU A 61 9.34 -25.16 13.54
C GLU A 61 8.18 -26.15 13.63
N ALA A 62 7.01 -25.68 14.08
CA ALA A 62 5.82 -26.51 14.23
C ALA A 62 5.29 -27.05 12.90
N LEU A 63 5.46 -26.29 11.81
CA LEU A 63 5.08 -26.70 10.46
C LEU A 63 6.15 -27.55 9.76
N GLY A 64 7.33 -27.74 10.37
CA GLY A 64 8.41 -28.52 9.81
C GLY A 64 9.17 -27.83 8.67
N TRP A 65 9.12 -26.49 8.61
CA TRP A 65 9.71 -25.69 7.53
C TRP A 65 11.12 -25.15 7.87
N THR A 66 11.71 -25.61 8.97
CA THR A 66 13.02 -25.15 9.42
C THR A 66 14.13 -25.41 8.40
N ASP A 67 14.07 -26.51 7.67
CA ASP A 67 15.09 -26.86 6.68
C ASP A 67 15.08 -25.95 5.46
N ASP A 68 13.99 -25.20 5.25
CA ASP A 68 13.92 -24.19 4.22
C ASP A 68 14.67 -22.91 4.60
N LEU A 69 15.08 -22.73 5.86
CA LEU A 69 15.99 -21.66 6.30
C LEU A 69 17.46 -22.03 6.02
N THR A 70 18.20 -21.07 5.47
CA THR A 70 19.66 -21.15 5.32
C THR A 70 20.35 -21.08 6.68
N ALA A 71 21.63 -21.49 6.73
CA ALA A 71 22.39 -21.46 7.97
C ALA A 71 22.56 -20.02 8.48
N ARG A 72 22.75 -19.06 7.56
CA ARG A 72 22.81 -17.64 7.90
C ARG A 72 21.50 -17.09 8.44
N GLU A 73 20.36 -17.41 7.84
CA GLU A 73 19.06 -16.95 8.35
C GLU A 73 18.79 -17.52 9.74
N LYS A 74 19.03 -18.83 9.96
CA LYS A 74 18.93 -19.45 11.29
C LYS A 74 19.82 -18.75 12.31
N LEU A 75 21.08 -18.45 11.93
CA LEU A 75 22.02 -17.74 12.80
C LEU A 75 21.52 -16.33 13.15
N VAL A 76 21.03 -15.56 12.18
CA VAL A 76 20.51 -14.20 12.41
C VAL A 76 19.30 -14.24 13.33
N ILE A 77 18.32 -15.11 13.05
CA ILE A 77 17.11 -15.27 13.86
C ILE A 77 17.49 -15.65 15.30
N LEU A 78 18.35 -16.65 15.48
CA LEU A 78 18.85 -17.06 16.80
C LEU A 78 19.58 -15.93 17.52
N SER A 79 20.45 -15.19 16.82
CA SER A 79 21.20 -14.06 17.38
C SER A 79 20.28 -12.93 17.85
N ILE A 80 19.18 -12.70 17.14
CA ILE A 80 18.16 -11.72 17.53
C ILE A 80 17.42 -12.19 18.77
N GLY A 81 16.98 -13.45 18.80
CA GLY A 81 16.27 -14.05 19.93
C GLY A 81 17.08 -14.01 21.24
N VAL A 82 18.40 -14.15 21.16
CA VAL A 82 19.29 -14.07 22.34
C VAL A 82 19.84 -12.66 22.62
N GLY A 83 19.43 -11.64 21.86
CA GLY A 83 19.87 -10.25 22.04
C GLY A 83 21.33 -9.98 21.68
N ARG A 84 21.93 -10.76 20.78
CA ARG A 84 23.34 -10.65 20.34
C ARG A 84 23.51 -10.42 18.83
N PHE A 85 22.52 -9.84 18.19
CA PHE A 85 22.58 -9.55 16.76
C PHE A 85 23.69 -8.52 16.42
N ASP A 86 24.45 -8.81 15.37
CA ASP A 86 25.41 -7.90 14.75
C ASP A 86 25.12 -7.83 13.24
N LEU A 87 25.19 -6.61 12.67
CA LEU A 87 24.92 -6.37 11.25
C LEU A 87 25.79 -7.22 10.31
N LYS A 88 27.03 -7.55 10.72
CA LYS A 88 27.96 -8.37 9.94
C LYS A 88 27.45 -9.78 9.68
N LEU A 89 26.52 -10.28 10.50
CA LEU A 89 25.92 -11.61 10.29
C LEU A 89 25.13 -11.68 8.98
N LEU A 90 24.62 -10.56 8.47
CA LEU A 90 23.87 -10.50 7.21
C LEU A 90 24.75 -10.81 5.99
N ASP A 91 26.05 -10.53 6.08
CA ASP A 91 27.01 -10.70 4.98
C ASP A 91 27.88 -11.97 5.13
N LEU A 92 27.64 -12.76 6.18
CA LEU A 92 28.47 -13.92 6.49
C LEU A 92 28.29 -15.04 5.44
N PRO A 93 29.37 -15.64 4.91
CA PRO A 93 29.26 -16.79 4.01
C PRO A 93 28.56 -17.98 4.69
N GLU A 94 27.73 -18.74 3.94
CA GLU A 94 26.94 -19.85 4.49
C GLU A 94 27.78 -20.91 5.23
N SER A 95 29.02 -21.17 4.78
CA SER A 95 29.94 -22.10 5.44
C SER A 95 30.37 -21.63 6.82
N GLU A 96 30.61 -20.33 6.98
CA GLU A 96 30.98 -19.71 8.25
C GLU A 96 29.75 -19.57 9.15
N ALA A 97 28.61 -19.22 8.57
CA ALA A 97 27.33 -19.15 9.28
C ALA A 97 26.96 -20.49 9.89
N ARG A 98 27.18 -21.61 9.19
CA ARG A 98 26.93 -22.95 9.73
C ARG A 98 27.79 -23.25 10.96
N ALA A 99 29.07 -22.89 10.94
CA ALA A 99 29.95 -23.09 12.09
C ALA A 99 29.57 -22.21 13.28
N ALA A 100 29.24 -20.93 13.02
CA ALA A 100 28.80 -19.98 14.04
C ALA A 100 27.46 -20.39 14.65
N LEU A 101 26.50 -20.85 13.82
CA LEU A 101 25.20 -21.37 14.25
C LEU A 101 25.37 -22.54 15.22
N GLN A 102 26.16 -23.56 14.84
CA GLN A 102 26.42 -24.72 15.72
C GLN A 102 27.07 -24.33 17.05
N GLY A 103 27.87 -23.25 17.06
CA GLY A 103 28.47 -22.70 18.28
C GLY A 103 27.41 -22.06 19.17
N LEU A 104 26.56 -21.21 18.58
CA LEU A 104 25.50 -20.49 19.29
C LEU A 104 24.40 -21.43 19.80
N GLU A 105 24.00 -22.43 19.01
CA GLU A 105 23.05 -23.48 19.42
C GLU A 105 23.56 -24.23 20.66
N ARG A 106 24.84 -24.61 20.67
CA ARG A 106 25.45 -25.27 21.85
C ARG A 106 25.44 -24.36 23.08
N GLU A 107 25.68 -23.06 22.89
CA GLU A 107 25.65 -22.09 23.98
C GLU A 107 24.23 -21.92 24.53
N THR A 108 23.22 -21.78 23.66
CA THR A 108 21.82 -21.62 24.07
C THR A 108 21.27 -22.87 24.76
N MET A 109 21.65 -24.08 24.31
CA MET A 109 21.32 -25.33 25.00
C MET A 109 21.86 -25.36 26.44
N ASN A 110 23.07 -24.85 26.67
CA ASN A 110 23.67 -24.82 28.01
C ASN A 110 22.97 -23.81 28.95
N ILE A 111 22.40 -22.73 28.40
CA ILE A 111 21.72 -21.67 29.16
C ILE A 111 20.25 -22.03 29.44
N ALA A 112 19.55 -22.62 28.47
CA ALA A 112 18.12 -22.93 28.58
C ALA A 112 17.84 -24.24 29.35
N GLY A 113 18.85 -25.09 29.60
CA GLY A 113 18.69 -26.36 30.34
C GLY A 113 17.86 -27.44 29.63
N GLN A 114 17.28 -27.11 28.48
CA GLN A 114 16.68 -28.01 27.51
C GLN A 114 17.29 -27.70 26.14
N ALA A 115 17.39 -28.72 25.30
CA ALA A 115 17.86 -28.50 23.95
C ALA A 115 16.86 -27.58 23.23
N VAL A 116 17.27 -26.38 22.83
CA VAL A 116 16.61 -25.65 21.74
C VAL A 116 17.03 -26.38 20.48
N GLN A 117 16.52 -27.60 20.30
CA GLN A 117 16.56 -28.25 19.01
C GLN A 117 15.43 -27.64 18.21
N ILE A 118 15.78 -27.14 17.04
CA ILE A 118 14.78 -26.82 16.03
C ILE A 118 14.31 -28.14 15.39
N ASP A 119 13.73 -29.02 16.20
CA ASP A 119 13.20 -30.32 15.81
C ASP A 119 11.73 -30.36 16.25
N GLY A 120 10.82 -30.43 15.26
CA GLY A 120 9.40 -30.08 15.38
C GLY A 120 8.54 -31.04 16.22
N GLN A 121 8.68 -31.03 17.54
CA GLN A 121 7.71 -31.65 18.46
C GLN A 121 7.23 -30.67 19.53
N THR A 122 5.96 -30.26 19.43
CA THR A 122 5.27 -29.42 20.41
C THR A 122 4.73 -30.22 21.59
N LYS A 123 4.83 -29.63 22.80
CA LYS A 123 4.30 -30.15 24.07
C LYS A 123 2.78 -30.27 24.02
N ASP A 124 2.24 -31.31 24.67
CA ASP A 124 0.81 -31.62 24.78
C ASP A 124 -0.06 -30.40 25.18
N GLY A 125 -0.75 -29.82 24.20
CA GLY A 125 -1.67 -28.68 24.33
C GLY A 125 -3.11 -29.07 23.99
N VAL A 126 -4.06 -28.34 24.59
CA VAL A 126 -5.52 -28.53 24.46
C VAL A 126 -5.96 -28.67 23.00
N SER A 127 -6.81 -29.65 22.70
CA SER A 127 -7.41 -29.89 21.37
C SER A 127 -8.10 -28.64 20.81
N LEU A 128 -7.36 -27.85 20.03
CA LEU A 128 -7.81 -26.60 19.40
C LEU A 128 -8.92 -26.82 18.36
N SER A 129 -9.11 -28.06 17.90
CA SER A 129 -10.22 -28.43 17.01
C SER A 129 -11.60 -28.18 17.63
N SER A 130 -11.69 -28.10 18.97
CA SER A 130 -12.93 -27.70 19.65
C SER A 130 -13.22 -26.20 19.58
N LYS A 131 -12.17 -25.36 19.52
CA LYS A 131 -12.27 -23.89 19.45
C LYS A 131 -12.36 -23.37 18.02
N PHE A 132 -11.72 -24.04 17.08
CA PHE A 132 -11.72 -23.71 15.65
C PHE A 132 -12.28 -24.90 14.84
N PRO A 133 -13.60 -25.16 14.92
CA PRO A 133 -14.20 -26.28 14.22
C PRO A 133 -14.08 -26.10 12.70
N GLY A 134 -13.62 -27.13 12.01
CA GLY A 134 -13.50 -27.12 10.54
C GLY A 134 -12.18 -26.56 9.99
N TYR A 135 -11.30 -26.02 10.86
CA TYR A 135 -10.00 -25.52 10.43
C TYR A 135 -9.08 -26.67 9.94
N PRO A 136 -8.29 -26.46 8.88
CA PRO A 136 -7.29 -27.42 8.43
C PRO A 136 -6.24 -27.72 9.50
N GLN A 137 -5.72 -28.94 9.55
CA GLN A 137 -4.73 -29.35 10.57
C GLN A 137 -3.49 -28.46 10.59
N GLN A 138 -2.97 -28.05 9.44
CA GLN A 138 -1.82 -27.12 9.37
C GLN A 138 -2.15 -25.74 9.94
N ALA A 139 -3.39 -25.27 9.78
CA ALA A 139 -3.84 -24.02 10.40
C ALA A 139 -3.85 -24.16 11.92
N LEU A 140 -4.38 -25.28 12.44
CA LEU A 140 -4.40 -25.57 13.88
C LEU A 140 -2.99 -25.63 14.47
N VAL A 141 -2.04 -26.30 13.79
CA VAL A 141 -0.63 -26.36 14.20
C VAL A 141 0.00 -24.95 14.26
N ALA A 142 -0.26 -24.11 13.25
CA ALA A 142 0.22 -22.73 13.24
C ALA A 142 -0.38 -21.89 14.38
N ILE A 143 -1.68 -22.04 14.63
CA ILE A 143 -2.40 -21.37 15.73
C ILE A 143 -1.86 -21.82 17.09
N GLU A 144 -1.61 -23.11 17.26
CA GLU A 144 -1.07 -23.68 18.49
C GLU A 144 0.32 -23.14 18.80
N ALA A 145 1.21 -23.16 17.79
CA ALA A 145 2.56 -22.64 17.93
C ALA A 145 2.55 -21.15 18.30
N TYR A 146 1.73 -20.36 17.61
CA TYR A 146 1.56 -18.94 17.92
C TYR A 146 1.05 -18.72 19.35
N LEU A 147 0.01 -19.44 19.78
CA LEU A 147 -0.55 -19.30 21.13
C LEU A 147 0.42 -19.76 22.23
N ALA A 148 1.22 -20.79 21.98
CA ALA A 148 2.23 -21.28 22.91
C ALA A 148 3.32 -20.23 23.16
N ASP A 149 3.61 -19.39 22.16
CA ASP A 149 4.63 -18.36 22.23
C ASP A 149 4.04 -16.97 22.59
N ASP A 150 2.74 -16.75 22.40
CA ASP A 150 2.00 -15.50 22.66
C ASP A 150 1.29 -15.48 24.04
N VAL A 151 1.59 -16.43 24.95
CA VAL A 151 1.07 -16.39 26.33
C VAL A 151 1.53 -15.07 26.96
N GLY A 152 0.57 -14.17 27.13
CA GLY A 152 0.79 -12.74 27.30
C GLY A 152 1.66 -12.35 28.49
N ASP A 153 2.05 -11.09 28.46
CA ASP A 153 2.71 -10.23 29.45
C ASP A 153 2.12 -10.34 30.88
N THR A 154 2.18 -11.55 31.43
CA THR A 154 1.74 -11.94 32.78
C THR A 154 2.91 -12.44 33.61
N SER A 155 4.13 -12.44 33.05
CA SER A 155 5.36 -12.52 33.83
C SER A 155 5.70 -11.17 34.42
N SER A 156 4.90 -10.75 35.42
CA SER A 156 5.36 -9.83 36.46
C SER A 156 6.37 -10.49 37.42
N GLU A 157 6.99 -11.60 37.04
CA GLU A 157 8.11 -12.24 37.73
C GLU A 157 9.13 -12.72 36.70
N GLY A 158 10.34 -12.17 36.75
CA GLY A 158 11.41 -12.37 35.77
C GLY A 158 11.98 -13.78 35.73
N GLY A 159 11.36 -14.65 34.94
CA GLY A 159 11.96 -15.89 34.44
C GLY A 159 12.41 -15.71 32.98
N ASN A 160 13.70 -15.91 32.70
CA ASN A 160 14.26 -15.92 31.34
C ASN A 160 13.79 -17.17 30.57
N ASP A 161 12.67 -17.13 29.86
CA ASP A 161 12.32 -18.14 28.86
C ASP A 161 13.00 -17.82 27.52
N LEU A 162 14.31 -18.03 27.48
CA LEU A 162 15.13 -17.78 26.29
C LEU A 162 14.64 -18.56 25.06
N ALA A 163 14.10 -19.76 25.26
CA ALA A 163 13.58 -20.59 24.18
C ALA A 163 12.26 -20.02 23.61
N GLY A 164 11.39 -19.50 24.48
CA GLY A 164 10.21 -18.73 24.08
C GLY A 164 10.60 -17.46 23.32
N ASP A 165 11.58 -16.70 23.81
CA ASP A 165 12.03 -15.46 23.17
C ASP A 165 12.59 -15.68 21.76
N ILE A 166 13.35 -16.77 21.56
CA ILE A 166 13.82 -17.19 20.24
C ILE A 166 12.65 -17.53 19.32
N ARG A 167 11.68 -18.33 19.78
CA ARG A 167 10.52 -18.73 18.96
C ARG A 167 9.58 -17.57 18.61
N LYS A 168 9.54 -16.52 19.43
CA LYS A 168 8.80 -15.26 19.18
C LYS A 168 9.43 -14.35 18.12
N VAL A 169 10.67 -14.59 17.69
CA VAL A 169 11.26 -13.85 16.58
C VAL A 169 10.34 -14.01 15.37
N ASN A 170 9.86 -12.89 14.85
CA ASN A 170 8.82 -12.86 13.84
C ASN A 170 9.31 -12.14 12.59
N TRP A 171 8.51 -12.20 11.53
CA TRP A 171 8.84 -11.60 10.24
C TRP A 171 9.24 -10.11 10.29
N LYS A 172 8.84 -9.36 11.34
CA LYS A 172 9.20 -7.94 11.53
C LYS A 172 10.61 -7.78 12.10
N THR A 173 10.99 -8.67 12.99
CA THR A 173 12.27 -8.61 13.73
C THR A 173 13.34 -9.46 13.08
N ASP A 174 12.98 -10.46 12.26
CA ASP A 174 13.93 -11.19 11.44
C ASP A 174 14.52 -10.30 10.34
N LEU A 175 15.73 -9.79 10.59
CA LEU A 175 16.49 -8.95 9.66
C LEU A 175 17.12 -9.73 8.49
N SER A 176 17.15 -11.07 8.54
CA SER A 176 17.64 -11.88 7.42
C SER A 176 16.62 -12.00 6.29
N GLY A 177 15.33 -11.80 6.59
CA GLY A 177 14.21 -12.04 5.67
C GLY A 177 13.89 -13.52 5.47
N GLY A 178 14.49 -14.43 6.24
CA GLY A 178 14.29 -15.87 6.15
C GLY A 178 12.85 -16.30 6.43
N ILE A 179 12.23 -15.79 7.50
CA ILE A 179 10.83 -16.07 7.84
C ILE A 179 9.92 -15.64 6.69
N GLN A 180 10.16 -14.45 6.13
CA GLN A 180 9.37 -13.93 5.01
C GLN A 180 9.52 -14.83 3.77
N ARG A 181 10.76 -15.21 3.43
CA ARG A 181 11.06 -16.05 2.28
C ARG A 181 10.41 -17.43 2.40
N VAL A 182 10.55 -18.09 3.55
CA VAL A 182 10.00 -19.43 3.81
C VAL A 182 8.48 -19.39 3.73
N MET A 183 7.83 -18.45 4.41
CA MET A 183 6.37 -18.34 4.32
C MET A 183 5.87 -18.10 2.89
N ILE A 184 6.53 -17.20 2.14
CA ILE A 184 6.15 -16.94 0.74
C ILE A 184 6.36 -18.19 -0.13
N SER A 185 7.40 -19.01 0.11
CA SER A 185 7.59 -20.26 -0.63
C SER A 185 6.50 -21.31 -0.37
N HIS A 186 5.88 -21.30 0.82
CA HIS A 186 4.70 -22.12 1.13
C HIS A 186 3.37 -21.45 0.76
N GLY A 187 3.40 -20.31 0.05
CA GLY A 187 2.22 -19.57 -0.40
C GLY A 187 1.51 -18.76 0.69
N LEU A 188 2.14 -18.61 1.87
CA LEU A 188 1.63 -17.80 2.96
C LEU A 188 2.12 -16.36 2.85
N ALA A 189 1.26 -15.42 3.22
CA ALA A 189 1.71 -14.06 3.51
C ALA A 189 2.52 -14.10 4.81
N PRO A 190 3.63 -13.33 4.95
CA PRO A 190 4.39 -13.23 6.21
C PRO A 190 3.86 -12.19 7.21
N TYR A 191 3.25 -11.11 6.72
CA TYR A 191 2.74 -10.00 7.53
C TYR A 191 1.23 -10.03 7.83
N GLY A 192 0.85 -9.57 9.03
CA GLY A 192 -0.52 -9.63 9.51
C GLY A 192 -1.36 -8.49 8.97
N ASN A 193 -2.17 -8.77 7.95
CA ASN A 193 -3.19 -7.83 7.48
C ASN A 193 -4.54 -8.22 8.08
N GLY A 194 -4.79 -7.70 9.29
CA GLY A 194 -6.07 -7.84 9.98
C GLY A 194 -7.24 -7.65 9.01
N LYS A 195 -8.19 -8.59 9.01
CA LYS A 195 -9.51 -8.38 8.40
C LYS A 195 -10.20 -7.29 9.24
N ALA A 196 -9.91 -6.03 8.92
CA ALA A 196 -10.65 -4.93 9.53
C ALA A 196 -12.10 -5.08 9.09
N ARG A 197 -12.96 -5.52 10.02
CA ARG A 197 -14.41 -5.37 9.89
C ARG A 197 -14.71 -3.88 10.05
N MET A 198 -14.34 -3.08 9.06
CA MET A 198 -14.50 -1.63 9.07
C MET A 198 -15.94 -1.34 8.68
N VAL A 199 -16.85 -1.49 9.65
CA VAL A 199 -18.19 -0.92 9.59
C VAL A 199 -18.13 0.41 10.33
N VAL A 200 -18.08 1.50 9.57
CA VAL A 200 -18.09 2.86 10.12
C VAL A 200 -19.53 3.33 10.17
N TRP A 201 -20.20 3.13 11.32
CA TRP A 201 -21.64 3.34 11.48
C TRP A 201 -22.11 4.77 11.20
N ASN A 202 -21.22 5.75 11.23
CA ASN A 202 -21.51 7.17 10.97
C ASN A 202 -21.18 7.60 9.54
N PHE A 203 -20.65 6.73 8.67
CA PHE A 203 -20.35 7.07 7.28
C PHE A 203 -21.53 6.73 6.37
N PRO A 204 -21.70 7.49 5.26
CA PRO A 204 -22.74 7.19 4.26
C PRO A 204 -22.62 5.79 3.67
N ASP A 205 -21.37 5.34 3.45
CA ASP A 205 -21.03 3.95 3.13
C ASP A 205 -20.29 3.35 4.32
N PRO A 206 -20.96 2.53 5.15
CA PRO A 206 -20.33 1.96 6.34
C PRO A 206 -19.21 0.98 6.00
N VAL A 207 -19.30 0.34 4.84
CA VAL A 207 -18.29 -0.55 4.26
C VAL A 207 -17.85 0.07 2.93
N PRO A 208 -16.54 0.08 2.59
CA PRO A 208 -16.08 0.64 1.32
C PRO A 208 -16.85 0.05 0.13
N LEU A 209 -17.55 0.93 -0.58
CA LEU A 209 -18.25 0.62 -1.80
C LEU A 209 -17.59 1.41 -2.93
N HIS A 210 -17.38 0.77 -4.08
CA HIS A 210 -16.97 1.50 -5.27
C HIS A 210 -18.07 2.50 -5.66
N ARG A 211 -17.67 3.74 -5.96
CA ARG A 211 -18.53 4.76 -6.55
C ARG A 211 -17.77 5.46 -7.66
N GLU A 212 -18.44 5.66 -8.79
CA GLU A 212 -17.88 6.39 -9.91
C GLU A 212 -17.63 7.86 -9.54
N PRO A 213 -16.54 8.47 -10.05
CA PRO A 213 -16.29 9.92 -9.93
C PRO A 213 -17.46 10.76 -10.44
N LEU A 214 -17.52 12.03 -10.04
CA LEU A 214 -18.57 12.94 -10.52
C LEU A 214 -18.54 13.07 -12.05
N TYR A 215 -17.34 13.21 -12.60
CA TYR A 215 -17.07 13.17 -14.03
C TYR A 215 -16.48 11.80 -14.39
N THR A 216 -17.34 10.85 -14.78
CA THR A 216 -16.91 9.52 -15.21
C THR A 216 -17.14 9.27 -16.70
N PRO A 217 -16.16 8.70 -17.43
CA PRO A 217 -16.38 8.20 -18.77
C PRO A 217 -17.10 6.83 -18.78
N ARG A 218 -17.12 6.12 -17.64
CA ARG A 218 -17.72 4.79 -17.48
C ARG A 218 -19.17 4.89 -17.01
N ARG A 219 -19.98 5.54 -17.84
CA ARG A 219 -21.42 5.74 -17.61
C ARG A 219 -22.18 4.42 -17.42
N ASP A 220 -21.67 3.33 -17.99
CA ASP A 220 -22.19 1.97 -17.87
C ASP A 220 -22.15 1.43 -16.43
N LEU A 221 -21.27 1.96 -15.57
CA LEU A 221 -21.13 1.53 -14.18
C LEU A 221 -22.11 2.23 -13.21
N LEU A 222 -22.74 3.32 -13.64
CA LEU A 222 -23.61 4.14 -12.79
C LEU A 222 -24.83 3.41 -12.19
N PRO A 223 -25.51 2.47 -12.89
CA PRO A 223 -26.62 1.75 -12.29
C PRO A 223 -26.25 1.01 -10.99
N GLN A 224 -24.99 0.62 -10.83
CA GLN A 224 -24.50 -0.09 -9.65
C GLN A 224 -23.66 0.80 -8.73
N TYR A 225 -22.93 1.77 -9.29
CA TYR A 225 -21.89 2.53 -8.60
C TYR A 225 -22.08 4.04 -8.71
N ALA A 226 -23.33 4.51 -8.79
CA ALA A 226 -23.64 5.94 -8.76
C ALA A 226 -23.06 6.64 -7.51
N THR A 227 -22.80 7.94 -7.63
CA THR A 227 -22.46 8.79 -6.50
C THR A 227 -23.66 9.01 -5.58
N TYR A 228 -23.47 9.79 -4.53
CA TYR A 228 -24.50 10.09 -3.54
C TYR A 228 -25.51 11.12 -4.04
N SER A 229 -26.67 11.22 -3.37
CA SER A 229 -27.57 12.38 -3.57
C SER A 229 -26.92 13.68 -3.10
N ASP A 230 -27.31 14.77 -3.76
CA ASP A 230 -26.98 16.13 -3.36
C ASP A 230 -27.34 16.37 -1.89
N ARG A 231 -26.50 17.14 -1.20
CA ARG A 231 -26.74 17.44 0.22
C ARG A 231 -26.40 18.87 0.55
N ARG A 232 -26.80 19.28 1.75
CA ARG A 232 -26.31 20.51 2.35
C ARG A 232 -25.32 20.14 3.46
N LYS A 233 -24.13 20.74 3.42
CA LYS A 233 -23.16 20.65 4.51
C LYS A 233 -22.91 22.05 5.04
N TRP A 234 -23.13 22.23 6.34
CA TRP A 234 -23.16 23.56 6.95
C TRP A 234 -24.14 24.48 6.23
N ARG A 235 -23.65 25.59 5.66
CA ARG A 235 -24.46 26.60 4.96
C ARG A 235 -24.36 26.49 3.42
N LEU A 236 -23.63 25.51 2.89
CA LEU A 236 -23.37 25.39 1.45
C LEU A 236 -24.05 24.14 0.86
N PRO A 237 -24.64 24.24 -0.35
CA PRO A 237 -24.99 23.06 -1.11
C PRO A 237 -23.72 22.34 -1.57
N VAL A 238 -23.74 21.01 -1.52
CA VAL A 238 -22.68 20.15 -2.04
C VAL A 238 -23.34 19.21 -3.04
N LEU A 239 -23.01 19.42 -4.31
CA LEU A 239 -23.61 18.72 -5.43
C LEU A 239 -22.86 17.41 -5.72
N TYR A 240 -23.60 16.35 -5.98
CA TYR A 240 -23.11 15.02 -6.31
C TYR A 240 -23.91 14.50 -7.51
N GLU A 241 -25.05 13.85 -7.25
CA GLU A 241 -25.96 13.31 -8.27
C GLU A 241 -26.32 14.34 -9.35
N SER A 242 -26.53 15.62 -9.00
CA SER A 242 -26.87 16.64 -10.01
C SER A 242 -25.74 16.88 -11.02
N ILE A 243 -24.48 16.78 -10.60
CA ILE A 243 -23.32 16.88 -11.50
C ILE A 243 -23.18 15.59 -12.29
N GLN A 244 -23.21 14.43 -11.61
CA GLN A 244 -23.04 13.13 -12.28
C GLN A 244 -24.18 12.80 -13.24
N LYS A 245 -25.37 13.40 -13.13
CA LYS A 245 -26.45 13.21 -14.10
C LYS A 245 -26.14 13.75 -15.48
N VAL A 246 -25.34 14.82 -15.59
CA VAL A 246 -24.98 15.43 -16.87
C VAL A 246 -23.85 14.63 -17.51
N ASP A 247 -24.04 14.20 -18.74
CA ASP A 247 -23.04 13.40 -19.46
C ASP A 247 -22.05 14.29 -20.21
N TYR A 248 -20.85 14.41 -19.63
CA TYR A 248 -19.72 15.12 -20.21
C TYR A 248 -18.73 14.20 -20.94
N ALA A 249 -18.92 12.87 -20.89
CA ALA A 249 -17.95 11.91 -21.39
C ALA A 249 -17.71 11.99 -22.90
N THR A 250 -18.75 12.40 -23.65
CA THR A 250 -18.65 12.55 -25.11
C THR A 250 -17.87 13.81 -25.50
N GLU A 251 -18.05 14.91 -24.78
CA GLU A 251 -17.37 16.19 -25.05
C GLU A 251 -15.95 16.23 -24.48
N PHE A 252 -15.73 15.54 -23.35
CA PHE A 252 -14.48 15.48 -22.62
C PHE A 252 -14.07 14.01 -22.40
N PRO A 253 -13.54 13.34 -23.43
CA PRO A 253 -13.31 11.88 -23.40
C PRO A 253 -12.05 11.48 -22.62
N THR A 254 -11.17 12.41 -22.29
CA THR A 254 -9.86 12.13 -21.70
C THR A 254 -9.92 12.26 -20.18
N ILE A 255 -9.39 11.30 -19.44
CA ILE A 255 -9.28 11.39 -17.98
C ILE A 255 -8.14 12.34 -17.62
N LEU A 256 -8.41 13.35 -16.79
CA LEU A 256 -7.40 14.23 -16.23
C LEU A 256 -7.13 13.87 -14.77
N THR A 257 -5.85 13.67 -14.46
CA THR A 257 -5.36 13.54 -13.08
C THR A 257 -4.26 14.56 -12.79
N SER A 258 -3.95 14.77 -11.51
CA SER A 258 -2.91 15.70 -11.10
C SER A 258 -2.00 15.11 -10.02
N GLY A 259 -0.76 15.59 -9.97
CA GLY A 259 0.20 15.12 -8.96
C GLY A 259 1.38 16.04 -8.76
N ARG A 260 2.44 15.48 -8.20
CA ARG A 260 3.62 16.20 -7.75
C ARG A 260 4.80 15.97 -8.67
N LEU A 261 5.71 16.94 -8.68
CA LEU A 261 7.07 16.81 -9.16
C LEU A 261 8.01 16.74 -7.95
N VAL A 262 9.15 16.09 -8.10
CA VAL A 262 10.08 15.86 -6.98
C VAL A 262 10.73 17.18 -6.54
N GLU A 263 10.99 18.06 -7.49
CA GLU A 263 11.64 19.35 -7.33
C GLU A 263 10.76 20.45 -6.71
N PHE A 264 9.44 20.25 -6.62
CA PHE A 264 8.51 21.25 -6.12
C PHE A 264 7.67 20.77 -4.93
N GLU A 265 7.32 21.73 -4.07
CA GLU A 265 6.51 21.51 -2.87
C GLU A 265 5.24 22.36 -2.90
N GLY A 266 4.12 21.79 -2.42
CA GLY A 266 2.85 22.51 -2.30
C GLY A 266 2.37 23.09 -3.63
N GLY A 267 1.87 24.32 -3.62
CA GLY A 267 1.56 25.10 -4.84
C GLY A 267 2.78 25.73 -5.52
N GLY A 268 3.99 25.35 -5.10
CA GLY A 268 5.26 25.77 -5.68
C GLY A 268 5.70 27.19 -5.37
N ASP A 269 5.09 27.90 -4.42
CA ASP A 269 5.41 29.30 -4.14
C ASP A 269 6.88 29.50 -3.68
N GLU A 270 7.32 28.70 -2.71
CA GLU A 270 8.71 28.71 -2.21
C GLU A 270 9.69 28.16 -3.25
N THR A 271 9.32 27.05 -3.90
CA THR A 271 10.23 26.25 -4.73
C THR A 271 10.38 26.79 -6.16
N ARG A 272 9.36 27.46 -6.74
CA ARG A 272 9.51 28.25 -7.97
C ARG A 272 10.30 29.53 -7.78
N SER A 273 10.42 30.00 -6.53
CA SER A 273 11.25 31.15 -6.15
C SER A 273 12.69 30.75 -5.80
N ASN A 274 13.02 29.46 -5.80
CA ASN A 274 14.37 28.95 -5.64
C ASN A 274 14.98 28.65 -7.03
N ARG A 275 16.02 29.40 -7.41
CA ARG A 275 16.65 29.30 -8.74
C ARG A 275 17.09 27.87 -9.10
N TRP A 276 17.58 27.08 -8.14
CA TRP A 276 18.09 25.73 -8.43
C TRP A 276 16.97 24.73 -8.66
N LEU A 277 15.86 24.87 -7.93
CA LEU A 277 14.70 23.97 -8.11
C LEU A 277 13.93 24.35 -9.37
N ALA A 278 13.74 25.65 -9.60
CA ALA A 278 13.13 26.21 -10.80
C ALA A 278 13.88 25.86 -12.10
N GLU A 279 15.19 25.57 -12.03
CA GLU A 279 15.99 25.14 -13.18
C GLU A 279 15.57 23.77 -13.72
N PHE A 280 15.14 22.84 -12.86
CA PHE A 280 14.75 21.49 -13.27
C PHE A 280 13.47 21.45 -14.12
N GLN A 281 12.55 22.39 -13.88
CA GLN A 281 11.30 22.48 -14.63
C GLN A 281 10.84 23.93 -14.80
N GLN A 282 10.93 24.42 -16.04
CA GLN A 282 10.68 25.83 -16.38
C GLN A 282 9.27 26.12 -16.88
N HIS A 283 8.51 25.08 -17.25
CA HIS A 283 7.20 25.25 -17.85
C HIS A 283 6.17 24.39 -17.13
N MET A 284 4.97 24.93 -16.99
CA MET A 284 3.79 24.13 -16.70
C MET A 284 3.47 23.28 -17.93
N PHE A 285 3.24 21.98 -17.73
CA PHE A 285 3.02 21.04 -18.82
C PHE A 285 1.87 20.06 -18.55
N VAL A 286 1.40 19.41 -19.61
CA VAL A 286 0.52 18.23 -19.55
C VAL A 286 1.24 17.02 -20.14
N GLU A 287 1.27 15.91 -19.42
CA GLU A 287 1.75 14.64 -19.98
C GLU A 287 0.68 14.03 -20.88
N VAL A 288 1.07 13.69 -22.10
CA VAL A 288 0.16 13.16 -23.13
C VAL A 288 0.79 11.92 -23.76
N ASN A 289 -0.02 10.87 -23.93
CA ASN A 289 0.41 9.68 -24.64
C ASN A 289 0.69 9.99 -26.13
N PRO A 290 1.70 9.38 -26.79
CA PRO A 290 1.98 9.63 -28.20
C PRO A 290 0.78 9.42 -29.15
N VAL A 291 -0.09 8.45 -28.85
CA VAL A 291 -1.31 8.20 -29.64
C VAL A 291 -2.27 9.39 -29.54
N ASP A 292 -2.52 9.88 -28.32
CA ASP A 292 -3.43 11.00 -28.08
C ASP A 292 -2.87 12.30 -28.67
N ALA A 293 -1.56 12.54 -28.52
CA ALA A 293 -0.88 13.68 -29.11
C ALA A 293 -1.01 13.68 -30.65
N SER A 294 -0.84 12.51 -31.29
CA SER A 294 -1.05 12.35 -32.73
C SER A 294 -2.51 12.59 -33.14
N ASN A 295 -3.48 12.15 -32.33
CA ASN A 295 -4.91 12.32 -32.63
C ASN A 295 -5.32 13.79 -32.62
N ILE A 296 -4.73 14.61 -31.74
CA ILE A 296 -5.01 16.05 -31.66
C ILE A 296 -4.04 16.91 -32.49
N GLY A 297 -3.01 16.31 -33.09
CA GLY A 297 -2.06 16.98 -33.96
C GLY A 297 -1.11 17.96 -33.25
N VAL A 298 -0.62 17.59 -32.06
CA VAL A 298 0.38 18.36 -31.29
C VAL A 298 1.69 17.58 -31.18
N ALA A 299 2.81 18.29 -31.22
CA ALA A 299 4.14 17.75 -30.97
C ALA A 299 4.57 17.97 -29.51
N ASP A 300 5.67 17.34 -29.10
CA ASP A 300 6.32 17.62 -27.83
C ASP A 300 6.71 19.10 -27.77
N LYS A 301 6.40 19.75 -26.63
CA LYS A 301 6.60 21.18 -26.33
C LYS A 301 5.70 22.16 -27.08
N ASP A 302 4.78 21.71 -27.93
CA ASP A 302 3.73 22.60 -28.42
C ASP A 302 2.83 23.04 -27.26
N ASP A 303 2.21 24.21 -27.37
CA ASP A 303 1.17 24.62 -26.44
C ASP A 303 -0.17 23.96 -26.79
N CYS A 304 -0.92 23.57 -25.76
CA CYS A 304 -2.29 23.08 -25.91
C CYS A 304 -3.21 23.68 -24.84
N TRP A 305 -4.51 23.68 -25.15
CA TRP A 305 -5.56 23.93 -24.18
C TRP A 305 -5.99 22.62 -23.55
N VAL A 306 -5.97 22.58 -22.21
CA VAL A 306 -6.67 21.55 -21.43
C VAL A 306 -8.01 22.14 -21.02
N VAL A 307 -9.08 21.66 -21.62
CA VAL A 307 -10.45 22.15 -21.40
C VAL A 307 -11.24 21.13 -20.60
N THR A 308 -11.95 21.57 -19.58
CA THR A 308 -12.82 20.76 -18.70
C THR A 308 -14.20 21.41 -18.60
N PRO A 309 -15.21 20.73 -18.02
CA PRO A 309 -16.51 21.35 -17.78
C PRO A 309 -16.45 22.64 -16.94
N GLU A 310 -15.44 22.79 -16.08
CA GLU A 310 -15.31 23.90 -15.13
C GLU A 310 -14.45 25.06 -15.64
N GLY A 311 -13.55 24.80 -16.59
CA GLY A 311 -12.58 25.79 -17.04
C GLY A 311 -11.53 25.25 -17.99
N ARG A 312 -10.60 26.13 -18.39
CA ARG A 312 -9.50 25.80 -19.31
C ARG A 312 -8.20 26.45 -18.88
N ILE A 313 -7.10 25.79 -19.22
CA ILE A 313 -5.73 26.29 -19.03
C ILE A 313 -4.90 26.06 -20.29
N ARG A 314 -3.89 26.89 -20.53
CA ARG A 314 -2.92 26.69 -21.63
C ARG A 314 -1.57 26.26 -21.09
N VAL A 315 -1.09 25.10 -21.52
CA VAL A 315 0.14 24.48 -21.00
C VAL A 315 0.94 23.82 -22.13
N ALA A 316 2.24 23.63 -21.91
CA ALA A 316 3.10 22.91 -22.85
C ALA A 316 2.77 21.41 -22.85
N VAL A 317 2.87 20.75 -24.00
CA VAL A 317 2.69 19.31 -24.13
C VAL A 317 4.00 18.60 -23.80
N MET A 318 3.94 17.57 -22.97
CA MET A 318 5.02 16.61 -22.76
C MET A 318 4.58 15.25 -23.31
N VAL A 319 5.09 14.86 -24.47
CA VAL A 319 4.73 13.57 -25.09
C VAL A 319 5.52 12.44 -24.42
N THR A 320 4.83 11.48 -23.80
CA THR A 320 5.49 10.42 -23.03
C THR A 320 4.70 9.10 -22.97
N ASN A 321 5.41 7.98 -22.92
CA ASN A 321 4.82 6.64 -22.72
C ASN A 321 4.56 6.29 -21.24
N ARG A 322 4.81 7.22 -20.31
CA ARG A 322 4.59 6.99 -18.86
C ARG A 322 3.11 6.93 -18.48
N ILE A 323 2.24 7.53 -19.31
CA ILE A 323 0.80 7.59 -19.09
C ILE A 323 0.06 6.78 -20.17
N PRO A 324 -1.00 6.03 -19.81
CA PRO A 324 -1.79 5.29 -20.80
C PRO A 324 -2.58 6.24 -21.71
N ALA A 325 -2.92 5.78 -22.91
CA ALA A 325 -3.79 6.51 -23.81
C ALA A 325 -5.17 6.75 -23.17
N GLY A 326 -5.77 7.91 -23.47
CA GLY A 326 -7.02 8.38 -22.87
C GLY A 326 -6.87 8.97 -21.46
N THR A 327 -5.64 9.14 -20.95
CA THR A 327 -5.37 9.77 -19.65
C THR A 327 -4.26 10.80 -19.77
N VAL A 328 -4.41 11.94 -19.10
CA VAL A 328 -3.43 13.02 -19.05
C VAL A 328 -3.11 13.41 -17.60
N PHE A 329 -1.91 13.95 -17.39
CA PHE A 329 -1.43 14.36 -16.06
C PHE A 329 -0.97 15.81 -16.06
N LEU A 330 -1.36 16.54 -15.01
CA LEU A 330 -0.91 17.92 -14.74
C LEU A 330 -0.21 18.00 -13.37
N PRO A 331 0.98 18.62 -13.26
CA PRO A 331 1.55 18.99 -11.97
C PRO A 331 0.81 20.20 -11.36
N PHE A 332 0.65 20.26 -10.04
CA PHE A 332 -0.10 21.36 -9.37
C PHE A 332 0.79 22.45 -8.75
N HIS A 333 2.03 22.60 -9.22
CA HIS A 333 3.04 23.46 -8.60
C HIS A 333 3.15 24.87 -9.19
N PHE A 334 2.34 25.22 -10.19
CA PHE A 334 2.52 26.43 -10.99
C PHE A 334 1.43 27.46 -10.70
N ALA A 335 1.81 28.74 -10.79
CA ALA A 335 0.92 29.88 -10.74
C ALA A 335 1.57 31.08 -11.45
N GLY A 336 0.77 32.10 -11.75
CA GLY A 336 1.21 33.31 -12.45
C GLY A 336 0.61 33.46 -13.84
N PHE A 337 -0.06 32.43 -14.36
CA PHE A 337 -0.93 32.52 -15.52
C PHE A 337 -2.39 32.35 -15.10
N TRP A 338 -3.30 32.95 -15.88
CA TRP A 338 -4.73 32.78 -15.72
C TRP A 338 -5.40 32.64 -17.10
N MET A 339 -5.84 31.43 -17.42
CA MET A 339 -6.54 31.12 -18.68
C MET A 339 -5.76 31.54 -19.94
N GLY A 340 -4.45 31.32 -19.93
CA GLY A 340 -3.50 31.59 -21.00
C GLY A 340 -2.82 32.96 -20.91
N GLU A 341 -3.31 33.86 -20.07
CA GLU A 341 -2.74 35.20 -19.86
C GLU A 341 -1.68 35.19 -18.75
N ASP A 342 -0.49 35.74 -19.03
CA ASP A 342 0.53 35.99 -18.01
C ASP A 342 0.10 37.14 -17.10
N ILE A 343 -0.14 36.83 -15.83
CA ILE A 343 -0.52 37.79 -14.78
C ILE A 343 0.59 37.97 -13.74
N SER A 344 1.84 37.62 -14.08
CA SER A 344 3.01 37.78 -13.20
C SER A 344 3.24 39.23 -12.79
N ASN A 345 2.77 40.20 -13.58
CA ASN A 345 2.78 41.62 -13.25
C ASN A 345 1.95 41.99 -12.00
N ARG A 346 1.08 41.09 -11.51
CA ARG A 346 0.29 41.29 -10.28
C ARG A 346 1.07 40.95 -9.00
N TYR A 347 2.23 40.31 -9.12
CA TYR A 347 3.10 40.09 -7.97
C TYR A 347 3.70 41.40 -7.47
N PRO A 348 3.93 41.55 -6.16
CA PRO A 348 4.69 42.67 -5.62
C PRO A 348 6.08 42.80 -6.28
N ASN A 349 6.60 44.02 -6.34
CA ASN A 349 7.93 44.27 -6.90
C ASN A 349 8.99 43.40 -6.20
N GLY A 350 9.75 42.63 -6.99
CA GLY A 350 10.78 41.72 -6.51
C GLY A 350 10.28 40.37 -6.00
N ALA A 351 8.97 40.09 -6.09
CA ALA A 351 8.36 38.84 -5.63
C ALA A 351 7.90 37.92 -6.77
N ILE A 352 8.23 38.24 -8.04
CA ILE A 352 7.94 37.37 -9.18
C ILE A 352 8.83 36.12 -9.06
N PRO A 353 8.28 34.89 -9.00
CA PRO A 353 9.06 33.66 -8.98
C PRO A 353 9.88 33.48 -10.27
N TYR A 354 10.94 32.66 -10.23
CA TYR A 354 11.74 32.37 -11.43
C TYR A 354 10.94 31.62 -12.50
N VAL A 355 9.95 30.84 -12.08
CA VAL A 355 9.07 30.07 -12.96
C VAL A 355 7.62 30.42 -12.67
N VAL A 356 6.88 30.72 -13.73
CA VAL A 356 5.45 31.02 -13.72
C VAL A 356 4.72 30.07 -14.65
N GLY A 357 3.43 29.86 -14.42
CA GLY A 357 2.61 29.00 -15.26
C GLY A 357 1.17 28.92 -14.78
N GLU A 358 0.38 28.09 -15.43
CA GLU A 358 -1.04 27.91 -15.09
C GLU A 358 -1.22 27.11 -13.80
N ALA A 359 -2.17 27.55 -12.97
CA ALA A 359 -2.62 26.73 -11.86
C ALA A 359 -3.57 25.64 -12.38
N THR A 360 -3.21 24.36 -12.20
CA THR A 360 -4.09 23.25 -12.64
C THR A 360 -5.48 23.32 -12.03
N ASN A 361 -5.61 23.86 -10.81
CA ASN A 361 -6.89 24.02 -10.11
C ASN A 361 -7.92 24.84 -10.91
N THR A 362 -7.50 25.70 -11.84
CA THR A 362 -8.40 26.44 -12.76
C THR A 362 -9.18 25.50 -13.68
N ALA A 363 -8.67 24.30 -13.94
CA ALA A 363 -9.29 23.27 -14.78
C ALA A 363 -9.61 21.97 -14.01
N GLN A 364 -9.66 22.01 -12.67
CA GLN A 364 -10.05 20.84 -11.86
C GLN A 364 -11.56 20.79 -11.63
N THR A 365 -12.06 19.63 -11.22
CA THR A 365 -13.48 19.38 -10.92
C THR A 365 -13.95 20.14 -9.68
N TYR A 366 -15.26 20.42 -9.65
CA TYR A 366 -15.99 20.84 -8.45
C TYR A 366 -15.94 19.80 -7.31
N GLY A 367 -15.78 18.51 -7.60
CA GLY A 367 -16.06 17.42 -6.66
C GLY A 367 -15.41 17.50 -5.27
N TYR A 368 -16.12 17.00 -4.25
CA TYR A 368 -15.66 16.97 -2.87
C TYR A 368 -15.96 15.62 -2.21
N ASP A 369 -15.07 15.17 -1.32
CA ASP A 369 -15.32 14.01 -0.47
C ASP A 369 -16.47 14.29 0.51
N ILE A 370 -17.34 13.29 0.63
CA ILE A 370 -18.59 13.35 1.39
C ILE A 370 -18.42 13.60 2.88
N VAL A 371 -17.33 13.09 3.46
CA VAL A 371 -17.06 13.17 4.90
C VAL A 371 -16.17 14.36 5.22
N THR A 372 -15.07 14.51 4.48
CA THR A 372 -13.99 15.46 4.79
C THR A 372 -14.11 16.80 4.06
N GLN A 373 -14.91 16.89 2.99
CA GLN A 373 -14.89 18.02 2.04
C GLN A 373 -13.53 18.27 1.38
N MET A 374 -12.65 17.27 1.31
CA MET A 374 -11.45 17.37 0.49
C MET A 374 -11.82 17.38 -0.99
N GLN A 375 -11.24 18.29 -1.76
CA GLN A 375 -11.52 18.39 -3.19
C GLN A 375 -11.01 17.15 -3.96
N GLU A 376 -11.83 16.66 -4.88
CA GLU A 376 -11.47 15.66 -5.87
C GLU A 376 -10.51 16.30 -6.90
N THR A 377 -9.21 16.02 -6.79
CA THR A 377 -8.19 16.57 -7.72
C THR A 377 -7.53 15.48 -8.56
N LYS A 378 -8.05 14.25 -8.47
CA LYS A 378 -7.38 13.05 -9.00
C LYS A 378 -8.16 12.35 -10.10
N ALA A 379 -9.44 12.67 -10.24
CA ALA A 379 -10.31 12.12 -11.27
C ALA A 379 -11.25 13.22 -11.79
N THR A 380 -11.04 13.64 -13.03
CA THR A 380 -11.98 14.48 -13.78
C THR A 380 -11.86 14.14 -15.27
N LEU A 381 -12.66 14.81 -16.10
CA LEU A 381 -12.64 14.69 -17.55
C LEU A 381 -12.12 15.98 -18.20
N CYS A 382 -11.40 15.83 -19.29
CA CYS A 382 -10.93 16.93 -20.12
C CYS A 382 -10.98 16.59 -21.62
N ARG A 383 -10.74 17.61 -22.43
CA ARG A 383 -10.42 17.53 -23.85
C ARG A 383 -9.19 18.39 -24.10
N LEU A 384 -8.28 17.87 -24.91
CA LEU A 384 -7.13 18.62 -25.38
C LEU A 384 -7.46 19.31 -26.71
N GLU A 385 -7.07 20.57 -26.85
CA GLU A 385 -7.13 21.31 -28.12
C GLU A 385 -5.76 21.92 -28.42
N ARG A 386 -5.41 22.02 -29.69
CA ARG A 386 -4.21 22.77 -30.09
C ARG A 386 -4.40 24.25 -29.79
N ALA A 387 -3.39 24.91 -29.22
CA ALA A 387 -3.45 26.31 -28.80
C ALA A 387 -3.23 27.32 -29.93
#